data_AF-A0A7S1UQC6-F1
#
_entry.id   AF-A0A7S1UQC6-F1
#
_cell.length_a   1.000
_cell.length_b   1.000
_cell.length_c   1.000
_cell.angle_alpha   90.00
_cell.angle_beta   90.00
_cell.angle_gamma   90.00
#
_symmetry.space_group_name_H-M   'P 1'
#
loop_
_entity.id
_entity.type
_entity.pdbx_description
1 polymer ?
#
loop_
_entity_poly.entity_id
_entity_poly.type
_entity_poly.pdbx_seq_one_letter_code
_entity_poly.pdbx_strand_id
1 'polypeptide(L)'
;MISAHFSSLALALLGTTIWNMGLVGAVPLLDATTGFSKSSESTFDHEMVLTDSLTFHWNDVSGNTVEGRLIHTAPSVDQAPSWLGFGIYDTFANTDPVTDSTPFMIGSDAVIGLVDAGTVEKYSLTGKTVADVTPATQTLASGILKQHDSDDGTVTTVMSFEKLLEEADAEEVSIRHKGTNVFLWAVGPPGQTALGKHEGVGAFTLDLAVVSQKAGGAGGDDGASTSDSNTSPVVLAECESNLEGATHSIALTPDVTLHYGVGEETLTGILVYQGEGWIGHAFSADGKMVGSTAIIGKPDEGTVELYSLGDQSVSGVVSAPDQSPLLAEGTSIKQENGVTTLRFVHLLKDGNTEWIQKTGLNTFLFALGVDNKFPAYHKERESYRIDLETCTAEALATKTKMGAFAAHGVFATLAWAICSPFAMTVAWFRTLVPSSWIYIHVFSNVLSFFFTLIAVIVAISALSVQTNPNHFSNPHHWVGLILLIGITFQVMNGFLRPPVEKRDPYAASHYDMENSWIKLPNSPRQLWYLTHRLMAVSMLGMAIYQIQSGLRLFARDFAVTSIAPWYWGYVGLFAACLVSLKFWIMYEEYKARRNMETMHIDHRSASGSSAGGLSHTDSELMPVSYGDVSS
;
A
#
# COMPACT_ATOMS: atom_id res chain seq x y z
N MET A 1 -42.70 11.46 -4.02
CA MET A 1 -41.95 12.33 -3.06
C MET A 1 -40.92 11.57 -2.22
N ILE A 2 -41.14 10.31 -1.80
CA ILE A 2 -40.16 9.54 -0.99
C ILE A 2 -38.95 9.02 -1.80
N SER A 3 -39.11 8.79 -3.11
CA SER A 3 -38.02 8.35 -4.01
C SER A 3 -36.95 9.44 -4.28
N ALA A 4 -37.26 10.72 -4.09
CA ALA A 4 -36.31 11.81 -4.34
C ALA A 4 -35.37 12.06 -3.15
N HIS A 5 -35.82 11.76 -1.92
CA HIS A 5 -35.05 11.98 -0.70
C HIS A 5 -34.07 10.84 -0.36
N PHE A 6 -34.34 9.60 -0.78
CA PHE A 6 -33.40 8.49 -0.59
C PHE A 6 -32.20 8.57 -1.54
N SER A 7 -32.40 9.02 -2.77
CA SER A 7 -31.31 9.19 -3.75
C SER A 7 -30.36 10.31 -3.38
N SER A 8 -30.86 11.38 -2.75
CA SER A 8 -30.04 12.53 -2.31
C SER A 8 -29.32 12.26 -1.00
N LEU A 9 -29.87 11.46 -0.08
CA LEU A 9 -29.19 11.08 1.17
C LEU A 9 -28.09 10.01 0.94
N ALA A 10 -28.30 9.06 0.02
CA ALA A 10 -27.30 8.07 -0.35
C ALA A 10 -26.12 8.68 -1.15
N LEU A 11 -26.39 9.65 -2.05
CA LEU A 11 -25.32 10.40 -2.72
C LEU A 11 -24.57 11.34 -1.77
N ALA A 12 -25.24 11.96 -0.79
CA ALA A 12 -24.60 12.87 0.18
C ALA A 12 -23.70 12.11 1.17
N LEU A 13 -24.07 10.89 1.58
CA LEU A 13 -23.25 10.03 2.45
C LEU A 13 -22.12 9.30 1.70
N LEU A 14 -22.26 9.05 0.40
CA LEU A 14 -21.18 8.49 -0.44
C LEU A 14 -20.19 9.57 -0.93
N GLY A 15 -20.66 10.81 -1.17
CA GLY A 15 -19.85 11.90 -1.71
C GLY A 15 -18.92 12.58 -0.70
N THR A 16 -19.26 12.59 0.59
CA THR A 16 -18.49 13.32 1.62
C THR A 16 -17.44 12.47 2.33
N THR A 17 -17.64 11.15 2.43
CA THR A 17 -16.72 10.26 3.16
C THR A 17 -15.63 9.63 2.28
N ILE A 18 -15.84 9.52 0.96
CA ILE A 18 -14.88 8.86 0.05
C ILE A 18 -13.89 9.85 -0.58
N TRP A 19 -14.23 11.14 -0.66
CA TRP A 19 -13.35 12.16 -1.26
C TRP A 19 -12.29 12.75 -0.32
N ASN A 20 -12.39 12.50 1.00
CA ASN A 20 -11.45 13.07 1.97
C ASN A 20 -10.37 12.09 2.46
N MET A 21 -10.35 10.85 1.96
CA MET A 21 -9.21 9.94 2.13
C MET A 21 -8.25 10.14 0.95
N GLY A 22 -7.61 11.31 0.90
CA GLY A 22 -6.39 11.46 0.13
C GLY A 22 -5.40 10.44 0.66
N LEU A 23 -5.11 9.42 -0.14
CA LEU A 23 -3.96 8.55 0.03
C LEU A 23 -2.72 9.45 0.11
N VAL A 24 -2.25 9.72 1.32
CA VAL A 24 -0.88 10.17 1.53
C VAL A 24 -0.04 8.96 1.13
N GLY A 25 0.55 9.04 -0.06
CA GLY A 25 1.50 8.02 -0.53
C GLY A 25 2.62 7.86 0.50
N ALA A 26 3.19 6.65 0.57
CA ALA A 26 4.41 6.44 1.32
C ALA A 26 5.44 7.49 0.89
N VAL A 27 6.04 8.15 1.86
CA VAL A 27 7.05 9.18 1.64
C VAL A 27 8.39 8.46 1.55
N PRO A 28 9.07 8.43 0.40
CA PRO A 28 10.35 7.76 0.29
C PRO A 28 11.37 8.45 1.19
N LEU A 29 12.05 7.69 2.06
CA LEU A 29 13.22 8.17 2.78
C LEU A 29 14.38 8.27 1.79
N LEU A 30 14.67 9.48 1.32
CA LEU A 30 15.79 9.73 0.41
C LEU A 30 17.11 9.74 1.21
N ASP A 31 18.17 9.13 0.69
CA ASP A 31 19.50 9.29 1.27
C ASP A 31 20.24 10.47 0.61
N ALA A 32 20.25 11.60 1.30
CA ALA A 32 20.92 12.81 0.85
C ALA A 32 22.44 12.73 0.93
N THR A 33 23.03 11.71 1.57
CA THR A 33 24.50 11.52 1.55
C THR A 33 25.01 11.02 0.20
N THR A 34 24.10 10.56 -0.67
CA THR A 34 24.39 9.99 -1.98
C THR A 34 23.61 10.66 -3.12
N GLY A 35 22.56 11.44 -2.83
CA GLY A 35 21.71 12.12 -3.82
C GLY A 35 21.88 13.65 -3.94
N PHE A 36 22.95 14.24 -3.41
CA PHE A 36 23.20 15.69 -3.47
C PHE A 36 24.11 16.08 -4.65
N SER A 37 24.01 17.35 -5.07
CA SER A 37 24.89 17.98 -6.06
C SER A 37 25.44 19.29 -5.51
N LYS A 38 26.44 19.86 -6.21
CA LYS A 38 26.85 21.23 -5.96
C LYS A 38 25.67 22.16 -6.16
N SER A 39 25.45 23.09 -5.24
CA SER A 39 24.34 24.02 -5.34
C SER A 39 24.42 24.88 -6.60
N SER A 40 23.28 25.02 -7.26
CA SER A 40 23.04 25.99 -8.33
C SER A 40 23.00 27.44 -7.81
N GLU A 41 22.65 27.62 -6.52
CA GLU A 41 22.73 28.88 -5.81
C GLU A 41 24.15 29.12 -5.30
N SER A 42 24.80 30.18 -5.76
CA SER A 42 26.19 30.52 -5.40
C SER A 42 26.43 30.81 -3.91
N THR A 43 25.37 30.94 -3.11
CA THR A 43 25.42 31.18 -1.66
C THR A 43 25.37 29.90 -0.83
N PHE A 44 25.18 28.74 -1.49
CA PHE A 44 25.16 27.43 -0.86
C PHE A 44 26.23 26.52 -1.47
N ASP A 45 26.72 25.58 -0.67
CA ASP A 45 27.69 24.58 -1.15
C ASP A 45 26.97 23.43 -1.85
N HIS A 46 25.84 22.98 -1.31
CA HIS A 46 25.14 21.77 -1.72
C HIS A 46 23.67 22.00 -2.01
N GLU A 47 23.11 21.18 -2.89
CA GLU A 47 21.68 21.08 -3.13
C GLU A 47 21.21 19.63 -3.29
N MET A 48 19.92 19.42 -3.05
CA MET A 48 19.25 18.16 -3.32
C MET A 48 17.82 18.42 -3.79
N VAL A 49 17.45 17.77 -4.89
CA VAL A 49 16.09 17.79 -5.42
C VAL A 49 15.25 16.82 -4.59
N LEU A 50 14.29 17.35 -3.83
CA LEU A 50 13.39 16.58 -2.97
C LEU A 50 12.17 16.09 -3.76
N THR A 51 11.66 16.92 -4.67
CA THR A 51 10.62 16.62 -5.65
C THR A 51 10.86 17.42 -6.92
N ASP A 52 10.09 17.17 -7.98
CA ASP A 52 10.13 17.97 -9.22
C ASP A 52 9.90 19.48 -9.00
N SER A 53 9.31 19.87 -7.86
CA SER A 53 8.98 21.25 -7.52
C SER A 53 9.65 21.79 -6.26
N LEU A 54 10.47 20.98 -5.56
CA LEU A 54 11.07 21.36 -4.27
C LEU A 54 12.55 20.96 -4.22
N THR A 55 13.41 21.94 -3.94
CA THR A 55 14.85 21.75 -3.77
C THR A 55 15.29 22.27 -2.40
N PHE A 56 16.20 21.54 -1.75
CA PHE A 56 16.85 21.96 -0.52
C PHE A 56 18.31 22.29 -0.78
N HIS A 57 18.77 23.44 -0.29
CA HIS A 57 20.14 23.91 -0.38
C HIS A 57 20.72 24.09 1.03
N TRP A 58 21.99 23.78 1.23
CA TRP A 58 22.66 24.00 2.51
C TRP A 58 24.15 24.29 2.33
N ASN A 59 24.71 24.96 3.33
CA ASN A 59 26.14 25.22 3.43
C ASN A 59 26.84 24.11 4.20
N ASP A 60 28.14 23.95 3.94
CA ASP A 60 29.01 23.23 4.85
C ASP A 60 28.91 23.83 6.25
N VAL A 61 28.94 22.95 7.26
CA VAL A 61 28.86 23.39 8.65
C VAL A 61 30.07 24.27 8.97
N SER A 62 29.83 25.56 9.19
CA SER A 62 30.85 26.51 9.62
C SER A 62 30.54 26.98 11.04
N GLY A 63 31.32 26.48 12.02
CA GLY A 63 31.07 26.76 13.43
C GLY A 63 30.02 25.83 14.03
N ASN A 64 28.97 26.39 14.64
CA ASN A 64 27.92 25.62 15.33
C ASN A 64 26.53 25.79 14.68
N THR A 65 26.45 26.33 13.47
CA THR A 65 25.17 26.54 12.76
C THR A 65 25.13 25.79 11.43
N VAL A 66 23.91 25.48 11.00
CA VAL A 66 23.56 25.02 9.65
C VAL A 66 22.65 26.06 9.03
N GLU A 67 23.06 26.56 7.88
CA GLU A 67 22.23 27.41 7.03
C GLU A 67 21.57 26.55 5.96
N GLY A 68 20.24 26.64 5.88
CA GLY A 68 19.42 25.87 4.97
C GLY A 68 18.44 26.75 4.21
N ARG A 69 18.12 26.36 2.97
CA ARG A 69 17.11 27.01 2.13
C ARG A 69 16.26 25.99 1.39
N LEU A 70 14.94 26.11 1.52
CA LEU A 70 13.96 25.38 0.71
C LEU A 70 13.43 26.30 -0.37
N ILE A 71 13.43 25.82 -1.62
CA ILE A 71 12.92 26.53 -2.79
C ILE A 71 11.82 25.69 -3.42
N HIS A 72 10.59 26.21 -3.43
CA HIS A 72 9.46 25.60 -4.12
C HIS A 72 9.07 26.41 -5.35
N THR A 73 8.89 25.75 -6.49
CA THR A 73 8.50 26.38 -7.76
C THR A 73 7.09 25.94 -8.16
N ALA A 74 6.20 26.91 -8.41
CA ALA A 74 4.83 26.68 -8.86
C ALA A 74 4.57 27.44 -10.18
N PRO A 75 3.69 26.95 -11.07
CA PRO A 75 3.44 27.59 -12.36
C PRO A 75 2.50 28.81 -12.27
N SER A 76 1.94 29.12 -11.09
CA SER A 76 1.18 30.35 -10.83
C SER A 76 1.05 30.63 -9.34
N VAL A 77 0.68 31.87 -8.97
CA VAL A 77 0.44 32.27 -7.57
C VAL A 77 -0.67 31.48 -6.88
N ASP A 78 -1.71 31.11 -7.62
CA ASP A 78 -2.83 30.30 -7.11
C ASP A 78 -2.43 28.84 -6.84
N GLN A 79 -1.25 28.42 -7.30
CA GLN A 79 -0.65 27.11 -7.06
C GLN A 79 0.59 27.19 -6.16
N ALA A 80 0.97 28.38 -5.71
CA ALA A 80 2.11 28.55 -4.85
C ALA A 80 1.76 28.18 -3.40
N PRO A 81 2.67 27.54 -2.65
CA PRO A 81 2.36 27.06 -1.31
C PRO A 81 2.16 28.23 -0.34
N SER A 82 1.25 28.05 0.62
CA SER A 82 1.00 29.03 1.68
C SER A 82 2.05 29.00 2.80
N TRP A 83 2.74 27.87 2.95
CA TRP A 83 3.80 27.69 3.93
C TRP A 83 4.77 26.59 3.51
N LEU A 84 6.00 26.67 4.03
CA LEU A 84 7.03 25.64 3.90
C LEU A 84 7.47 25.22 5.30
N GLY A 85 7.75 23.94 5.48
CA GLY A 85 8.21 23.38 6.74
C GLY A 85 9.44 22.50 6.54
N PHE A 86 10.38 22.60 7.48
CA PHE A 86 11.58 21.76 7.55
C PHE A 86 11.73 21.21 8.98
N GLY A 87 11.68 19.89 9.14
CA GLY A 87 11.71 19.23 10.44
C GLY A 87 12.99 18.46 10.70
N ILE A 88 13.26 18.19 11.98
CA ILE A 88 14.42 17.44 12.46
C ILE A 88 13.89 16.37 13.42
N TYR A 89 14.14 15.12 13.10
CA TYR A 89 13.66 13.97 13.88
C TYR A 89 14.77 13.40 14.76
N ASP A 90 14.49 13.23 16.05
CA ASP A 90 15.43 12.63 16.99
C ASP A 90 15.42 11.11 16.89
N THR A 91 16.39 10.57 16.17
CA THR A 91 16.59 9.12 16.01
C THR A 91 17.15 8.43 17.26
N PHE A 92 17.48 9.17 18.33
CA PHE A 92 18.10 8.63 19.54
C PHE A 92 17.18 8.67 20.75
N ALA A 93 16.36 9.71 20.89
CA ALA A 93 15.26 9.72 21.87
C ALA A 93 14.11 8.79 21.44
N ASN A 94 14.01 8.48 20.14
CA ASN A 94 12.99 7.61 19.60
C ASN A 94 13.60 6.30 19.06
N THR A 95 13.44 5.21 19.82
CA THR A 95 13.96 3.88 19.48
C THR A 95 13.16 3.16 18.41
N ASP A 96 12.03 3.74 17.97
CA ASP A 96 11.22 3.15 16.91
C ASP A 96 11.96 3.28 15.56
N PRO A 97 12.09 2.19 14.78
CA PRO A 97 12.79 2.23 13.52
C PRO A 97 12.13 3.24 12.57
N VAL A 98 12.94 4.10 11.97
CA VAL A 98 12.57 5.06 10.92
C VAL A 98 12.10 4.23 9.72
N THR A 99 10.79 4.06 9.58
CA THR A 99 10.17 3.29 8.48
C THR A 99 9.09 4.15 7.84
N ASP A 100 8.69 3.85 6.61
CA ASP A 100 7.63 4.53 5.84
C ASP A 100 6.26 4.59 6.54
N SER A 101 6.13 4.00 7.74
CA SER A 101 4.92 3.90 8.55
C SER A 101 4.98 4.63 9.90
N THR A 102 6.14 5.12 10.35
CA THR A 102 6.22 5.91 11.58
C THR A 102 5.83 7.36 11.32
N PRO A 103 5.08 8.03 12.22
CA PRO A 103 4.80 9.44 12.06
C PRO A 103 6.05 10.23 12.40
N PHE A 104 6.92 10.48 11.40
CA PHE A 104 8.14 11.30 11.55
C PHE A 104 7.87 12.68 12.20
N MET A 105 6.62 13.15 12.13
CA MET A 105 6.17 14.40 12.72
C MET A 105 6.06 14.38 14.26
N ILE A 106 5.79 13.26 14.92
CA ILE A 106 5.57 13.28 16.39
C ILE A 106 6.92 13.14 17.09
N GLY A 107 7.24 14.09 17.96
CA GLY A 107 8.53 14.13 18.68
C GLY A 107 9.66 14.76 17.88
N SER A 108 9.35 15.46 16.80
CA SER A 108 10.31 16.29 16.06
C SER A 108 10.12 17.76 16.36
N ASP A 109 11.16 18.53 16.05
CA ASP A 109 11.09 19.99 15.96
C ASP A 109 11.05 20.40 14.49
N ALA A 110 10.39 21.51 14.18
CA ALA A 110 10.34 22.04 12.84
C ALA A 110 10.49 23.55 12.77
N VAL A 111 11.11 23.99 11.68
CA VAL A 111 11.19 25.36 11.22
C VAL A 111 10.12 25.55 10.16
N ILE A 112 9.15 26.43 10.42
CA ILE A 112 8.00 26.63 9.55
C ILE A 112 7.88 28.11 9.18
N GLY A 113 7.81 28.40 7.89
CA GLY A 113 7.55 29.72 7.34
C GLY A 113 6.14 29.84 6.81
N LEU A 114 5.44 30.91 7.19
CA LEU A 114 4.11 31.28 6.67
C LEU A 114 4.23 32.44 5.68
N VAL A 115 3.72 32.29 4.45
CA VAL A 115 3.85 33.31 3.38
C VAL A 115 3.25 34.64 3.81
N ASP A 116 2.05 34.61 4.37
CA ASP A 116 1.33 35.81 4.80
C ASP A 116 1.99 36.53 5.97
N ALA A 117 2.69 35.79 6.84
CA ALA A 117 3.42 36.39 7.96
C ALA A 117 4.80 36.93 7.52
N GLY A 118 5.39 36.35 6.46
CA GLY A 118 6.74 36.64 6.01
C GLY A 118 7.83 36.24 7.01
N THR A 119 7.46 35.54 8.08
CA THR A 119 8.35 35.09 9.15
C THR A 119 8.52 33.57 9.10
N VAL A 120 9.65 33.13 9.65
CA VAL A 120 9.97 31.72 9.87
C VAL A 120 10.16 31.52 11.36
N GLU A 121 9.42 30.58 11.93
CA GLU A 121 9.39 30.30 13.36
C GLU A 121 9.65 28.82 13.65
N LYS A 122 10.07 28.53 14.88
CA LYS A 122 10.33 27.17 15.33
C LYS A 122 9.12 26.63 16.10
N TYR A 123 8.81 25.36 15.88
CA TYR A 123 7.68 24.66 16.44
C TYR A 123 8.09 23.29 16.97
N SER A 124 7.50 22.89 18.09
CA SER A 124 7.55 21.50 18.58
C SER A 124 6.32 20.76 18.09
N LEU A 125 6.53 19.56 17.58
CA LEU A 125 5.50 18.75 16.93
C LEU A 125 5.14 17.55 17.84
N THR A 126 4.13 17.73 18.69
CA THR A 126 3.74 16.72 19.70
C THR A 126 2.60 15.81 19.23
N GLY A 127 2.07 16.02 18.03
CA GLY A 127 0.91 15.32 17.50
C GLY A 127 0.63 15.67 16.05
N LYS A 128 -0.50 15.19 15.51
CA LYS A 128 -0.84 15.30 14.07
C LYS A 128 -1.84 16.42 13.77
N THR A 129 -2.31 17.14 14.77
CA THR A 129 -3.27 18.23 14.60
C THR A 129 -2.56 19.57 14.74
N VAL A 130 -3.15 20.63 14.18
CA VAL A 130 -2.62 22.01 14.34
C VAL A 130 -2.50 22.41 15.82
N ALA A 131 -3.35 21.84 16.69
CA ALA A 131 -3.28 22.10 18.14
C ALA A 131 -2.04 21.49 18.80
N ASP A 132 -1.43 20.49 18.16
CA ASP A 132 -0.23 19.80 18.63
C ASP A 132 1.05 20.37 17.98
N VAL A 133 0.93 21.44 17.18
CA VAL A 133 2.04 22.20 16.61
C VAL A 133 2.16 23.48 17.42
N THR A 134 3.06 23.48 18.39
CA THR A 134 3.17 24.58 19.36
C THR A 134 4.47 25.37 19.12
N PRO A 135 4.45 26.71 19.21
CA PRO A 135 5.67 27.49 19.11
C PRO A 135 6.69 27.01 20.14
N ALA A 136 7.89 26.68 19.69
CA ALA A 136 9.00 26.32 20.56
C ALA A 136 9.81 27.58 20.94
N THR A 137 10.67 27.47 21.95
CA THR A 137 11.63 28.52 22.26
C THR A 137 12.47 28.82 21.02
N GLN A 138 12.39 30.07 20.55
CA GLN A 138 13.02 30.49 19.30
C GLN A 138 14.53 30.63 19.48
N THR A 139 15.26 29.75 18.81
CA THR A 139 16.73 29.73 18.80
C THR A 139 17.31 29.88 17.39
N LEU A 140 16.46 30.06 16.37
CA LEU A 140 16.93 30.38 15.02
C LEU A 140 17.75 31.67 15.03
N ALA A 141 18.95 31.60 14.48
CA ALA A 141 19.81 32.77 14.30
C ALA A 141 19.21 33.73 13.26
N SER A 142 18.55 33.18 12.24
CA SER A 142 17.75 33.93 11.28
C SER A 142 16.71 33.04 10.60
N GLY A 143 15.65 33.64 10.05
CA GLY A 143 14.59 32.94 9.36
C GLY A 143 13.75 33.89 8.51
N ILE A 144 13.67 33.64 7.21
CA ILE A 144 12.95 34.50 6.26
C ILE A 144 12.22 33.63 5.23
N LEU A 145 10.97 33.99 4.94
CA LEU A 145 10.21 33.42 3.84
C LEU A 145 9.84 34.52 2.84
N LYS A 146 10.10 34.27 1.56
CA LYS A 146 9.75 35.19 0.46
C LYS A 146 9.07 34.42 -0.66
N GLN A 147 8.07 35.04 -1.26
CA GLN A 147 7.45 34.54 -2.49
C GLN A 147 7.69 35.56 -3.60
N HIS A 148 8.16 35.09 -4.75
CA HIS A 148 8.50 35.93 -5.89
C HIS A 148 7.81 35.40 -7.15
N ASP A 149 7.19 36.31 -7.90
CA ASP A 149 6.55 36.03 -9.19
C ASP A 149 7.49 36.47 -10.31
N SER A 150 7.84 35.56 -11.21
CA SER A 150 8.68 35.86 -12.37
C SER A 150 7.86 36.32 -13.56
N ASP A 151 8.51 37.04 -14.48
CA ASP A 151 7.84 37.61 -15.67
C ASP A 151 7.20 36.55 -16.60
N ASP A 152 7.56 35.27 -16.44
CA ASP A 152 6.98 34.13 -17.16
C ASP A 152 5.75 33.51 -16.49
N GLY A 153 5.32 34.06 -15.33
CA GLY A 153 4.17 33.62 -14.54
C GLY A 153 4.47 32.50 -13.54
N THR A 154 5.73 32.04 -13.45
CA THR A 154 6.17 31.08 -12.43
C THR A 154 6.33 31.79 -11.08
N VAL A 155 5.97 31.10 -10.00
CA VAL A 155 6.12 31.62 -8.63
C VAL A 155 7.09 30.75 -7.84
N THR A 156 8.11 31.39 -7.27
CA THR A 156 9.08 30.74 -6.39
C THR A 156 8.83 31.15 -4.94
N THR A 157 8.64 30.16 -4.06
CA THR A 157 8.56 30.35 -2.61
C THR A 157 9.86 29.87 -1.97
N VAL A 158 10.56 30.78 -1.28
CA VAL A 158 11.89 30.55 -0.72
C VAL A 158 11.83 30.71 0.80
N MET A 159 12.10 29.63 1.53
CA MET A 159 12.31 29.64 2.98
C MET A 159 13.80 29.51 3.26
N SER A 160 14.41 30.48 3.96
CA SER A 160 15.80 30.39 4.43
C SER A 160 15.82 30.44 5.95
N PHE A 161 16.71 29.66 6.56
CA PHE A 161 16.89 29.62 8.01
C PHE A 161 18.36 29.33 8.37
N GLU A 162 18.75 29.82 9.53
CA GLU A 162 20.01 29.47 10.18
C GLU A 162 19.72 28.92 11.57
N LYS A 163 20.14 27.69 11.84
CA LYS A 163 19.87 26.98 13.09
C LYS A 163 21.15 26.47 13.74
N LEU A 164 21.25 26.51 15.07
CA LEU A 164 22.34 25.88 15.80
C LEU A 164 22.23 24.35 15.78
N LEU A 165 23.37 23.68 15.68
CA LEU A 165 23.49 22.23 15.73
C LEU A 165 23.06 21.66 17.07
N GLU A 166 23.60 22.23 18.15
CA GLU A 166 23.27 21.88 19.52
C GLU A 166 22.93 23.17 20.28
N GLU A 167 21.85 23.09 21.06
CA GLU A 167 21.24 24.22 21.75
C GLU A 167 21.46 24.01 23.26
N ALA A 168 21.46 25.10 24.04
CA ALA A 168 21.73 25.00 25.47
C ALA A 168 20.59 24.28 26.26
N ASP A 169 19.46 24.03 25.61
CA ASP A 169 18.30 23.34 26.16
C ASP A 169 18.37 21.83 25.81
N ALA A 170 18.35 20.97 26.83
CA ALA A 170 18.55 19.53 26.68
C ALA A 170 17.30 18.78 26.17
N GLU A 171 16.18 19.48 25.99
CA GLU A 171 14.92 18.91 25.49
C GLU A 171 14.74 19.08 23.96
N GLU A 172 15.67 19.76 23.27
CA GLU A 172 15.61 20.03 21.83
C GLU A 172 16.32 18.96 20.99
N VAL A 173 15.78 18.69 19.80
CA VAL A 173 16.39 17.77 18.83
C VAL A 173 17.64 18.40 18.21
N SER A 174 18.82 17.86 18.55
CA SER A 174 20.10 18.31 18.02
C SER A 174 20.34 17.85 16.58
N ILE A 175 20.91 18.71 15.74
CA ILE A 175 21.51 18.33 14.45
C ILE A 175 22.96 17.94 14.69
N ARG A 176 23.36 16.77 14.21
CA ARG A 176 24.71 16.26 14.35
C ARG A 176 25.55 16.67 13.17
N HIS A 177 26.72 17.24 13.46
CA HIS A 177 27.73 17.47 12.44
C HIS A 177 28.21 16.15 11.82
N LYS A 178 28.35 15.09 12.63
CA LYS A 178 28.77 13.75 12.21
C LYS A 178 27.73 12.71 12.60
N GLY A 179 27.40 11.81 11.69
CA GLY A 179 26.37 10.79 11.84
C GLY A 179 25.06 11.17 11.13
N THR A 180 24.24 10.17 10.85
CA THR A 180 23.00 10.31 10.09
C THR A 180 21.96 11.13 10.84
N ASN A 181 21.60 12.29 10.30
CA ASN A 181 20.41 13.06 10.70
C ASN A 181 19.21 12.63 9.85
N VAL A 182 18.01 12.71 10.42
CA VAL A 182 16.75 12.54 9.66
C VAL A 182 16.05 13.89 9.59
N PHE A 183 15.96 14.43 8.38
CA PHE A 183 15.29 15.67 8.09
C PHE A 183 13.95 15.42 7.44
N LEU A 184 12.98 16.28 7.74
CA LEU A 184 11.62 16.24 7.24
C LEU A 184 11.36 17.48 6.41
N TRP A 185 10.50 17.37 5.41
CA TRP A 185 10.00 18.54 4.72
C TRP A 185 8.49 18.46 4.53
N ALA A 186 7.85 19.62 4.49
CA ALA A 186 6.42 19.72 4.24
C ALA A 186 6.10 21.00 3.47
N VAL A 187 5.08 20.91 2.62
CA VAL A 187 4.59 21.99 1.77
C VAL A 187 3.10 22.19 2.06
N GLY A 188 2.72 23.44 2.31
CA GLY A 188 1.34 23.82 2.56
C GLY A 188 0.53 24.09 1.30
N PRO A 189 -0.77 23.78 1.29
CA PRO A 189 -1.64 23.98 0.13
C PRO A 189 -1.76 25.47 -0.24
N PRO A 190 -2.08 25.80 -1.50
CA PRO A 190 -2.18 27.18 -1.94
C PRO A 190 -3.33 27.94 -1.25
N GLY A 191 -3.16 29.25 -1.07
CA GLY A 191 -4.21 30.17 -0.64
C GLY A 191 -4.69 30.03 0.81
N GLN A 192 -3.96 29.31 1.68
CA GLN A 192 -4.23 29.29 3.12
C GLN A 192 -3.47 30.39 3.85
N THR A 193 -4.03 30.86 4.96
CA THR A 193 -3.44 31.90 5.83
C THR A 193 -2.90 31.34 7.16
N ALA A 194 -3.03 30.02 7.35
CA ALA A 194 -2.70 29.34 8.59
C ALA A 194 -2.13 27.94 8.33
N LEU A 195 -1.44 27.38 9.34
CA LEU A 195 -1.01 25.98 9.33
C LEU A 195 -2.21 25.05 9.18
N GLY A 196 -2.02 23.99 8.41
CA GLY A 196 -3.09 23.09 8.04
C GLY A 196 -2.58 21.79 7.42
N LYS A 197 -3.47 21.11 6.70
CA LYS A 197 -3.13 19.86 6.01
C LYS A 197 -1.96 20.07 5.05
N HIS A 198 -1.03 19.12 4.97
CA HIS A 198 0.09 19.16 4.02
C HIS A 198 -0.40 18.88 2.58
N GLU A 199 0.13 19.62 1.62
CA GLU A 199 0.03 19.32 0.18
C GLU A 199 1.11 18.31 -0.24
N GLY A 200 2.34 18.51 0.23
CA GLY A 200 3.47 17.60 0.06
C GLY A 200 4.20 17.37 1.38
N VAL A 201 4.74 16.17 1.58
CA VAL A 201 5.48 15.79 2.79
C VAL A 201 6.55 14.75 2.45
N GLY A 202 7.65 14.81 3.21
CA GLY A 202 8.93 14.22 2.87
C GLY A 202 9.80 13.85 4.06
N ALA A 203 10.72 12.91 3.86
CA ALA A 203 11.84 12.68 4.77
C ALA A 203 13.12 12.32 3.98
N PHE A 204 14.27 12.68 4.52
CA PHE A 204 15.57 12.28 3.99
C PHE A 204 16.63 12.14 5.09
N THR A 205 17.64 11.33 4.85
CA THR A 205 18.79 11.16 5.74
C THR A 205 19.99 11.94 5.25
N LEU A 206 20.72 12.61 6.13
CA LEU A 206 21.90 13.40 5.78
C LEU A 206 22.95 13.37 6.89
N ASP A 207 24.16 12.92 6.55
CA ASP A 207 25.37 13.12 7.35
C ASP A 207 26.14 14.33 6.80
N LEU A 208 26.16 15.41 7.58
CA LEU A 208 26.74 16.69 7.18
C LEU A 208 28.27 16.60 7.00
N ALA A 209 28.96 15.77 7.78
CA ALA A 209 30.41 15.61 7.67
C ALA A 209 30.82 14.84 6.40
N VAL A 210 30.02 13.87 5.97
CA VAL A 210 30.27 13.09 4.74
C VAL A 210 30.16 13.97 3.50
N VAL A 211 29.16 14.84 3.47
CA VAL A 211 28.90 15.75 2.35
C VAL A 211 30.04 16.76 2.19
N SER A 212 30.49 17.39 3.27
CA SER A 212 31.61 18.35 3.24
C SER A 212 32.92 17.72 2.75
N GLN A 213 33.17 16.45 3.08
CA GLN A 213 34.38 15.74 2.64
C GLN A 213 34.37 15.39 1.14
N LYS A 214 33.20 15.03 0.59
CA LYS A 214 33.06 14.71 -0.84
C LYS A 214 33.26 15.92 -1.75
N ALA A 215 32.90 17.13 -1.32
CA ALA A 215 33.06 18.34 -2.12
C ALA A 215 34.51 18.88 -2.17
N GLY A 216 35.35 18.58 -1.16
CA GLY A 216 36.74 19.04 -1.10
C GLY A 216 37.74 18.33 -2.02
N GLY A 217 37.33 17.28 -2.74
CA GLY A 217 38.24 16.40 -3.49
C GLY A 217 38.38 16.66 -5.00
N ALA A 218 37.63 17.60 -5.59
CA ALA A 218 37.56 17.75 -7.05
C ALA A 218 38.31 18.99 -7.55
N GLY A 219 39.56 18.81 -7.98
CA GLY A 219 40.30 19.78 -8.78
C GLY A 219 40.97 19.11 -10.00
N GLY A 220 40.49 19.41 -11.20
CA GLY A 220 41.21 19.14 -12.47
C GLY A 220 40.36 18.69 -13.67
N ASP A 221 40.17 19.63 -14.61
CA ASP A 221 39.96 19.56 -16.08
C ASP A 221 38.74 18.90 -16.77
N ASP A 222 38.08 19.79 -17.55
CA ASP A 222 37.66 19.73 -18.96
C ASP A 222 36.60 18.73 -19.48
N GLY A 223 35.37 19.24 -19.57
CA GLY A 223 34.67 19.47 -20.84
C GLY A 223 34.39 18.31 -21.80
N ALA A 224 33.19 17.74 -21.72
CA ALA A 224 32.38 17.35 -22.89
C ALA A 224 30.93 17.06 -22.49
N SER A 225 29.99 17.77 -23.10
CA SER A 225 28.56 17.44 -23.06
C SER A 225 28.28 16.28 -24.01
N THR A 226 27.64 15.21 -23.52
CA THR A 226 26.55 14.51 -24.21
C THR A 226 25.72 13.74 -23.19
N SER A 227 24.40 13.86 -23.36
CA SER A 227 23.35 13.06 -22.71
C SER A 227 23.63 11.55 -22.76
N ASP A 228 23.65 10.91 -21.60
CA ASP A 228 22.88 9.71 -21.32
C ASP A 228 22.90 9.46 -19.80
N SER A 229 21.72 9.14 -19.26
CA SER A 229 21.52 8.76 -17.86
C SER A 229 22.24 7.45 -17.56
N ASN A 230 23.50 7.55 -17.15
CA ASN A 230 24.24 6.49 -16.48
C ASN A 230 24.57 7.00 -15.08
N THR A 231 23.86 6.48 -14.09
CA THR A 231 24.24 6.59 -12.68
C THR A 231 25.62 5.95 -12.53
N SER A 232 26.64 6.79 -12.34
CA SER A 232 27.97 6.35 -11.95
C SER A 232 27.95 5.75 -10.53
N PRO A 233 28.77 4.73 -10.25
CA PRO A 233 28.67 3.94 -9.03
C PRO A 233 29.08 4.74 -7.79
N VAL A 234 28.28 4.62 -6.72
CA VAL A 234 28.42 5.33 -5.45
C VAL A 234 29.33 4.53 -4.50
N VAL A 235 30.46 5.11 -4.08
CA VAL A 235 31.33 4.54 -3.03
C VAL A 235 30.70 4.88 -1.67
N LEU A 236 30.31 3.88 -0.89
CA LEU A 236 29.80 4.04 0.48
C LEU A 236 30.99 4.28 1.43
N ALA A 237 30.93 5.34 2.23
CA ALA A 237 32.07 5.93 2.95
C ALA A 237 32.56 5.17 4.20
N GLU A 238 32.12 3.94 4.45
CA GLU A 238 32.66 3.10 5.53
C GLU A 238 33.06 1.73 5.03
N CYS A 239 33.87 1.73 3.98
CA CYS A 239 34.42 0.50 3.45
C CYS A 239 35.59 -0.07 4.28
N GLU A 240 35.71 0.22 5.56
CA GLU A 240 36.76 -0.41 6.38
C GLU A 240 36.12 -1.38 7.36
N SER A 241 36.51 -2.65 7.28
CA SER A 241 36.13 -3.65 8.27
C SER A 241 37.21 -3.79 9.33
N ASN A 242 36.77 -3.86 10.59
CA ASN A 242 37.61 -4.18 11.74
C ASN A 242 37.62 -5.68 12.11
N LEU A 243 36.91 -6.53 11.34
CA LEU A 243 36.85 -7.97 11.58
C LEU A 243 38.00 -8.72 10.90
N GLU A 244 38.58 -9.68 11.61
CA GLU A 244 39.69 -10.49 11.11
C GLU A 244 39.33 -11.25 9.82
N GLY A 245 40.09 -10.99 8.76
CA GLY A 245 39.89 -11.57 7.43
C GLY A 245 38.92 -10.81 6.52
N ALA A 246 38.37 -9.68 6.98
CA ALA A 246 37.59 -8.76 6.14
C ALA A 246 38.26 -7.38 6.12
N THR A 247 38.46 -6.83 4.93
CA THR A 247 39.04 -5.49 4.72
C THR A 247 37.97 -4.43 4.57
N HIS A 248 36.78 -4.82 4.11
CA HIS A 248 35.69 -3.95 3.71
C HIS A 248 34.41 -4.25 4.47
N SER A 249 33.56 -3.24 4.67
CA SER A 249 32.26 -3.39 5.32
C SER A 249 31.17 -2.62 4.59
N ILE A 250 29.95 -3.13 4.65
CA ILE A 250 28.75 -2.49 4.11
C ILE A 250 27.52 -2.88 4.92
N ALA A 251 26.72 -1.88 5.32
CA ALA A 251 25.38 -2.12 5.84
C ALA A 251 24.45 -2.49 4.68
N LEU A 252 23.88 -3.70 4.73
CA LEU A 252 22.87 -4.14 3.76
C LEU A 252 21.48 -3.67 4.19
N THR A 253 21.22 -3.69 5.50
CA THR A 253 20.02 -3.18 6.17
C THR A 253 20.43 -2.64 7.55
N PRO A 254 19.53 -1.97 8.31
CA PRO A 254 19.86 -1.54 9.67
C PRO A 254 20.31 -2.68 10.59
N ASP A 255 19.82 -3.89 10.35
CA ASP A 255 20.07 -5.07 11.18
C ASP A 255 21.11 -6.03 10.57
N VAL A 256 21.58 -5.79 9.34
CA VAL A 256 22.50 -6.69 8.63
C VAL A 256 23.68 -5.94 8.05
N THR A 257 24.88 -6.34 8.47
CA THR A 257 26.14 -5.83 7.93
C THR A 257 26.92 -6.96 7.27
N LEU A 258 27.39 -6.74 6.04
CA LEU A 258 28.37 -7.60 5.39
C LEU A 258 29.76 -7.00 5.59
N HIS A 259 30.66 -7.78 6.18
CA HIS A 259 32.09 -7.53 6.11
C HIS A 259 32.70 -8.51 5.12
N TYR A 260 33.60 -8.05 4.27
CA TYR A 260 34.22 -8.92 3.27
C TYR A 260 35.69 -8.57 3.03
N GLY A 261 36.44 -9.56 2.55
CA GLY A 261 37.85 -9.42 2.19
C GLY A 261 38.14 -10.21 0.93
N VAL A 262 38.84 -9.61 -0.02
CA VAL A 262 39.22 -10.25 -1.29
C VAL A 262 40.70 -10.58 -1.24
N GLY A 263 41.02 -11.87 -1.19
CA GLY A 263 42.39 -12.39 -1.34
C GLY A 263 42.73 -12.76 -2.78
N GLU A 264 43.94 -13.30 -3.00
CA GLU A 264 44.37 -13.73 -4.33
C GLU A 264 43.49 -14.85 -4.90
N GLU A 265 43.01 -15.78 -4.09
CA GLU A 265 42.18 -16.91 -4.55
C GLU A 265 40.88 -17.06 -3.75
N THR A 266 40.58 -16.15 -2.83
CA THR A 266 39.46 -16.29 -1.88
C THR A 266 38.66 -15.01 -1.73
N LEU A 267 37.36 -15.17 -1.53
CA LEU A 267 36.46 -14.15 -1.00
C LEU A 267 36.04 -14.58 0.41
N THR A 268 36.44 -13.81 1.41
CA THR A 268 35.94 -13.97 2.77
C THR A 268 34.72 -13.08 2.95
N GLY A 269 33.62 -13.62 3.46
CA GLY A 269 32.42 -12.88 3.82
C GLY A 269 32.00 -13.17 5.25
N ILE A 270 31.58 -12.15 5.98
CA ILE A 270 31.09 -12.20 7.35
C ILE A 270 29.79 -11.39 7.39
N LEU A 271 28.64 -12.07 7.44
CA LEU A 271 27.35 -11.42 7.66
C LEU A 271 27.06 -11.40 9.16
N VAL A 272 26.86 -10.20 9.70
CA VAL A 272 26.44 -9.97 11.08
C VAL A 272 24.98 -9.53 11.06
N TYR A 273 24.11 -10.34 11.65
CA TYR A 273 22.68 -10.07 11.77
C TYR A 273 22.33 -9.80 13.23
N GLN A 274 21.72 -8.64 13.51
CA GLN A 274 21.17 -8.24 14.81
C GLN A 274 19.85 -8.97 15.12
N GLY A 275 19.91 -10.31 15.09
CA GLY A 275 18.81 -11.19 15.44
C GLY A 275 19.20 -12.65 15.34
N GLU A 276 18.24 -13.52 15.62
CA GLU A 276 18.41 -14.97 15.59
C GLU A 276 17.71 -15.58 14.38
N GLY A 277 18.33 -16.58 13.75
CA GLY A 277 17.84 -17.21 12.53
C GLY A 277 18.96 -17.75 11.65
N TRP A 278 18.63 -18.64 10.70
CA TRP A 278 19.58 -19.03 9.66
C TRP A 278 19.92 -17.85 8.73
N ILE A 279 21.13 -17.82 8.19
CA ILE A 279 21.59 -16.76 7.27
C ILE A 279 21.97 -17.39 5.94
N GLY A 280 21.48 -16.83 4.84
CA GLY A 280 21.88 -17.17 3.48
C GLY A 280 22.53 -15.97 2.79
N HIS A 281 23.64 -16.22 2.10
CA HIS A 281 24.28 -15.27 1.18
C HIS A 281 24.50 -15.96 -0.16
N ALA A 282 24.07 -15.35 -1.26
CA ALA A 282 24.09 -16.00 -2.56
C ALA A 282 24.77 -15.17 -3.64
N PHE A 283 25.37 -15.88 -4.59
CA PHE A 283 25.96 -15.36 -5.82
C PHE A 283 24.94 -15.51 -6.94
N SER A 284 24.64 -14.41 -7.62
CA SER A 284 23.60 -14.37 -8.64
C SER A 284 24.08 -13.71 -9.92
N ALA A 285 23.61 -14.19 -11.06
CA ALA A 285 23.81 -13.56 -12.35
C ALA A 285 23.01 -12.26 -12.49
N ASP A 286 21.77 -12.29 -12.01
CA ASP A 286 20.71 -11.37 -12.40
C ASP A 286 19.89 -10.87 -11.20
N GLY A 287 20.34 -11.14 -9.98
CA GLY A 287 19.66 -10.74 -8.74
C GLY A 287 18.50 -11.66 -8.36
N LYS A 288 18.37 -12.84 -8.97
CA LYS A 288 17.29 -13.78 -8.67
C LYS A 288 17.78 -15.01 -7.92
N MET A 289 16.95 -15.52 -7.02
CA MET A 289 17.20 -16.77 -6.29
C MET A 289 17.39 -17.96 -7.23
N VAL A 290 16.50 -18.15 -8.21
CA VAL A 290 16.55 -19.30 -9.12
C VAL A 290 17.72 -19.18 -10.09
N GLY A 291 18.55 -20.22 -10.14
CA GLY A 291 19.81 -20.25 -10.90
C GLY A 291 21.01 -19.75 -10.11
N SER A 292 20.82 -19.25 -8.89
CA SER A 292 21.91 -18.81 -8.01
C SER A 292 22.51 -19.93 -7.18
N THR A 293 23.67 -19.65 -6.61
CA THR A 293 24.33 -20.53 -5.62
C THR A 293 24.41 -19.79 -4.30
N ALA A 294 23.95 -20.41 -3.22
CA ALA A 294 23.90 -19.81 -1.89
C ALA A 294 24.79 -20.55 -0.90
N ILE A 295 25.48 -19.78 -0.06
CA ILE A 295 26.11 -20.24 1.17
C ILE A 295 25.09 -20.03 2.28
N ILE A 296 24.73 -21.10 2.99
CA ILE A 296 23.71 -21.04 4.04
C ILE A 296 24.29 -21.56 5.35
N GLY A 297 24.24 -20.71 6.38
CA GLY A 297 24.57 -21.05 7.75
C GLY A 297 23.34 -21.41 8.58
N LYS A 298 23.40 -22.56 9.23
CA LYS A 298 22.33 -23.15 10.05
C LYS A 298 22.78 -23.21 11.52
N PRO A 299 22.40 -22.24 12.38
CA PRO A 299 22.89 -22.15 13.75
C PRO A 299 22.61 -23.41 14.59
N ASP A 300 21.40 -23.99 14.50
CA ASP A 300 21.01 -25.17 15.26
C ASP A 300 21.82 -26.42 14.91
N GLU A 301 22.31 -26.50 13.67
CA GLU A 301 23.15 -27.60 13.18
C GLU A 301 24.64 -27.29 13.32
N GLY A 302 25.02 -26.02 13.51
CA GLY A 302 26.40 -25.56 13.52
C GLY A 302 27.09 -25.70 12.16
N THR A 303 26.33 -25.78 11.06
CA THR A 303 26.85 -26.07 9.72
C THR A 303 26.71 -24.89 8.78
N VAL A 304 27.65 -24.79 7.84
CA VAL A 304 27.60 -23.85 6.71
C VAL A 304 27.90 -24.64 5.44
N GLU A 305 27.01 -24.57 4.46
CA GLU A 305 27.09 -25.40 3.25
C GLU A 305 26.69 -24.59 2.00
N LEU A 306 27.15 -25.03 0.82
CA LEU A 306 26.65 -24.52 -0.45
C LEU A 306 25.35 -25.22 -0.87
N TYR A 307 24.46 -24.44 -1.48
CA TYR A 307 23.21 -24.88 -2.05
C TYR A 307 23.05 -24.33 -3.46
N SER A 308 22.62 -25.19 -4.38
CA SER A 308 22.09 -24.75 -5.67
C SER A 308 20.62 -24.39 -5.50
N LEU A 309 20.24 -23.21 -5.99
CA LEU A 309 18.89 -22.68 -5.86
C LEU A 309 18.14 -22.88 -7.18
N GLY A 310 17.51 -24.04 -7.35
CA GLY A 310 16.81 -24.41 -8.59
C GLY A 310 15.35 -23.94 -8.66
N ASP A 311 14.73 -23.65 -7.52
CA ASP A 311 13.35 -23.16 -7.42
C ASP A 311 13.17 -22.38 -6.10
N GLN A 312 12.08 -21.63 -5.95
CA GLN A 312 11.72 -20.91 -4.72
C GLN A 312 11.11 -21.82 -3.64
N SER A 313 10.78 -23.06 -3.99
CA SER A 313 10.34 -24.06 -3.02
C SER A 313 11.53 -24.64 -2.24
N VAL A 314 11.24 -25.16 -1.04
CA VAL A 314 12.20 -25.91 -0.23
C VAL A 314 12.87 -27.04 -1.02
N SER A 315 12.12 -27.75 -1.87
CA SER A 315 12.65 -28.81 -2.74
C SER A 315 13.62 -28.30 -3.81
N GLY A 316 13.57 -27.00 -4.14
CA GLY A 316 14.48 -26.34 -5.05
C GLY A 316 15.80 -25.92 -4.41
N VAL A 317 15.91 -25.98 -3.08
CA VAL A 317 17.12 -25.64 -2.33
C VAL A 317 17.89 -26.93 -2.07
N VAL A 318 18.77 -27.28 -3.01
CA VAL A 318 19.47 -28.57 -3.02
C VAL A 318 20.91 -28.36 -2.58
N SER A 319 21.35 -29.11 -1.57
CA SER A 319 22.75 -29.09 -1.14
C SER A 319 23.65 -29.40 -2.34
N ALA A 320 24.73 -28.63 -2.49
CA ALA A 320 25.70 -28.76 -3.58
C ALA A 320 27.03 -29.31 -3.02
N PRO A 321 27.08 -30.58 -2.59
CA PRO A 321 28.29 -31.17 -1.97
C PRO A 321 29.48 -31.17 -2.94
N ASP A 322 29.23 -31.33 -4.24
CA ASP A 322 30.28 -31.30 -5.27
C ASP A 322 30.93 -29.90 -5.42
N GLN A 323 30.25 -28.85 -4.95
CA GLN A 323 30.77 -27.48 -4.88
C GLN A 323 31.30 -27.12 -3.49
N SER A 324 31.18 -28.01 -2.49
CA SER A 324 31.72 -27.79 -1.15
C SER A 324 33.23 -27.58 -1.08
N PRO A 325 34.07 -28.11 -2.00
CA PRO A 325 35.48 -27.71 -2.06
C PRO A 325 35.70 -26.21 -2.33
N LEU A 326 34.68 -25.47 -2.78
CA LEU A 326 34.72 -24.02 -2.91
C LEU A 326 34.62 -23.31 -1.55
N LEU A 327 34.18 -23.96 -0.48
CA LEU A 327 34.32 -23.42 0.88
C LEU A 327 35.66 -23.86 1.46
N ALA A 328 36.51 -22.89 1.78
CA ALA A 328 37.76 -23.13 2.48
C ALA A 328 37.54 -23.21 4.01
N GLU A 329 38.60 -23.63 4.71
CA GLU A 329 38.63 -23.67 6.17
C GLU A 329 38.32 -22.29 6.79
N GLY A 330 37.72 -22.31 7.99
CA GLY A 330 37.35 -21.09 8.71
C GLY A 330 35.93 -20.57 8.42
N THR A 331 35.15 -21.29 7.63
CA THR A 331 33.70 -21.09 7.50
C THR A 331 33.01 -21.50 8.81
N SER A 332 32.12 -20.67 9.36
CA SER A 332 31.41 -20.94 10.61
C SER A 332 30.11 -20.16 10.72
N ILE A 333 29.17 -20.68 11.52
CA ILE A 333 27.96 -19.98 11.94
C ILE A 333 27.97 -19.94 13.47
N LYS A 334 27.75 -18.75 14.04
CA LYS A 334 27.66 -18.56 15.50
C LYS A 334 26.44 -17.72 15.82
N GLN A 335 25.78 -18.06 16.91
CA GLN A 335 24.64 -17.28 17.41
C GLN A 335 24.82 -17.09 18.91
N GLU A 336 25.04 -15.84 19.33
CA GLU A 336 25.32 -15.49 20.72
C GLU A 336 24.70 -14.11 21.03
N ASN A 337 24.08 -13.97 22.21
CA ASN A 337 23.49 -12.71 22.69
C ASN A 337 22.49 -12.04 21.72
N GLY A 338 21.71 -12.84 20.99
CA GLY A 338 20.72 -12.32 20.02
C GLY A 338 21.32 -11.85 18.70
N VAL A 339 22.59 -12.16 18.42
CA VAL A 339 23.29 -11.85 17.16
C VAL A 339 23.70 -13.16 16.48
N THR A 340 23.34 -13.31 15.21
CA THR A 340 23.83 -14.41 14.37
C THR A 340 24.92 -13.90 13.43
N THR A 341 26.07 -14.58 13.42
CA THR A 341 27.21 -14.27 12.57
C THR A 341 27.56 -15.45 11.66
N LEU A 342 27.38 -15.27 10.35
CA LEU A 342 27.81 -16.21 9.32
C LEU A 342 29.15 -15.77 8.75
N ARG A 343 30.21 -16.58 8.92
CA ARG A 343 31.50 -16.41 8.27
C ARG A 343 31.69 -17.49 7.20
N PHE A 344 32.11 -17.10 6.01
CA PHE A 344 32.49 -18.02 4.94
C PHE A 344 33.76 -17.58 4.23
N VAL A 345 34.48 -18.56 3.66
CA VAL A 345 35.60 -18.32 2.76
C VAL A 345 35.34 -19.10 1.48
N HIS A 346 35.09 -18.38 0.39
CA HIS A 346 34.76 -18.96 -0.91
C HIS A 346 35.94 -18.85 -1.88
N LEU A 347 36.33 -19.95 -2.52
CA LEU A 347 37.39 -19.96 -3.54
C LEU A 347 36.93 -19.25 -4.82
N LEU A 348 37.72 -18.28 -5.27
CA LEU A 348 37.60 -17.61 -6.57
C LEU A 348 38.36 -18.46 -7.58
N LYS A 349 37.70 -19.44 -8.19
CA LYS A 349 38.40 -20.38 -9.08
C LYS A 349 38.91 -19.61 -10.30
N ASP A 350 40.22 -19.64 -10.52
CA ASP A 350 40.94 -18.91 -11.56
C ASP A 350 40.22 -19.05 -12.92
N GLY A 351 39.50 -17.99 -13.30
CA GLY A 351 38.81 -17.86 -14.59
C GLY A 351 37.50 -18.64 -14.81
N ASN A 352 36.89 -19.31 -13.82
CA ASN A 352 35.62 -20.06 -14.09
C ASN A 352 34.64 -20.26 -12.91
N THR A 353 34.62 -19.39 -11.91
CA THR A 353 33.38 -19.14 -11.13
C THR A 353 32.64 -17.98 -11.81
N GLU A 354 31.77 -18.30 -12.78
CA GLU A 354 31.16 -17.35 -13.73
C GLU A 354 30.46 -16.12 -13.10
N TRP A 355 30.24 -16.11 -11.79
CA TRP A 355 29.42 -15.11 -11.08
C TRP A 355 30.19 -14.15 -10.17
N ILE A 356 31.45 -14.44 -9.80
CA ILE A 356 32.22 -13.57 -8.89
C ILE A 356 33.47 -13.06 -9.59
N GLN A 357 33.45 -11.77 -9.93
CA GLN A 357 34.55 -11.01 -10.49
C GLN A 357 35.25 -10.24 -9.37
N LYS A 358 36.59 -10.25 -9.34
CA LYS A 358 37.36 -9.45 -8.37
C LYS A 358 37.18 -7.96 -8.57
N THR A 359 36.90 -7.55 -9.81
CA THR A 359 36.70 -6.16 -10.22
C THR A 359 35.35 -6.03 -10.93
N GLY A 360 34.69 -4.88 -10.78
CA GLY A 360 33.35 -4.65 -11.32
C GLY A 360 32.23 -5.11 -10.38
N LEU A 361 31.01 -4.71 -10.73
CA LEU A 361 29.81 -4.98 -9.94
C LEU A 361 29.41 -6.46 -9.99
N ASN A 362 29.47 -7.11 -8.83
CA ASN A 362 28.97 -8.46 -8.59
C ASN A 362 27.55 -8.39 -8.03
N THR A 363 26.68 -9.29 -8.45
CA THR A 363 25.31 -9.35 -7.94
C THR A 363 25.18 -10.42 -6.86
N PHE A 364 24.75 -10.01 -5.68
CA PHE A 364 24.54 -10.89 -4.53
C PHE A 364 23.12 -10.83 -4.03
N LEU A 365 22.75 -11.85 -3.27
CA LEU A 365 21.51 -11.93 -2.50
C LEU A 365 21.85 -12.17 -1.05
N PHE A 366 21.00 -11.72 -0.14
CA PHE A 366 20.99 -12.26 1.21
C PHE A 366 19.56 -12.65 1.62
N ALA A 367 19.47 -13.54 2.60
CA ALA A 367 18.21 -13.94 3.21
C ALA A 367 18.43 -14.30 4.68
N LEU A 368 17.44 -13.99 5.51
CA LEU A 368 17.41 -14.33 6.93
C LEU A 368 16.22 -15.24 7.21
N GLY A 369 16.39 -16.22 8.09
CA GLY A 369 15.32 -17.06 8.59
C GLY A 369 14.40 -16.33 9.58
N VAL A 370 13.12 -16.74 9.63
CA VAL A 370 12.21 -16.37 10.73
C VAL A 370 12.64 -16.96 12.07
N ASP A 371 13.34 -18.09 12.03
CA ASP A 371 13.95 -18.79 13.14
C ASP A 371 15.14 -19.63 12.62
N ASN A 372 15.74 -20.45 13.49
CA ASN A 372 16.88 -21.31 13.13
C ASN A 372 16.50 -22.56 12.33
N LYS A 373 15.20 -22.83 12.16
CA LYS A 373 14.75 -24.02 11.44
C LYS A 373 15.04 -23.82 9.96
N PHE A 374 15.77 -24.76 9.38
CA PHE A 374 16.07 -24.78 7.96
C PHE A 374 15.70 -26.13 7.34
N PRO A 375 15.19 -26.17 6.10
CA PRO A 375 14.77 -25.04 5.25
C PRO A 375 13.40 -24.47 5.67
N ALA A 376 13.27 -23.13 5.73
CA ALA A 376 12.06 -22.42 6.14
C ALA A 376 11.88 -21.08 5.42
N TYR A 377 10.80 -20.35 5.74
CA TYR A 377 10.50 -19.04 5.16
C TYR A 377 11.53 -17.98 5.57
N HIS A 378 11.76 -17.03 4.66
CA HIS A 378 12.64 -15.90 4.91
C HIS A 378 11.89 -14.85 5.75
N LYS A 379 12.51 -14.35 6.82
CA LYS A 379 12.11 -13.12 7.52
C LYS A 379 12.34 -11.91 6.62
N GLU A 380 13.52 -11.88 6.00
CA GLU A 380 14.01 -10.76 5.20
C GLU A 380 14.87 -11.31 4.05
N ARG A 381 14.88 -10.62 2.92
CA ARG A 381 15.69 -10.97 1.75
C ARG A 381 15.81 -9.77 0.82
N GLU A 382 16.95 -9.61 0.17
CA GLU A 382 17.17 -8.55 -0.80
C GLU A 382 18.18 -8.99 -1.87
N SER A 383 18.25 -8.23 -2.96
CA SER A 383 19.35 -8.31 -3.92
C SER A 383 20.12 -7.00 -3.97
N TYR A 384 21.43 -7.08 -4.10
CA TYR A 384 22.31 -5.92 -4.18
C TYR A 384 23.47 -6.22 -5.11
N ARG A 385 24.10 -5.16 -5.59
CA ARG A 385 25.34 -5.24 -6.35
C ARG A 385 26.44 -4.58 -5.56
N ILE A 386 27.61 -5.17 -5.54
CA ILE A 386 28.80 -4.53 -4.97
C ILE A 386 30.00 -4.80 -5.85
N ASP A 387 30.79 -3.75 -6.06
CA ASP A 387 32.12 -3.87 -6.61
C ASP A 387 33.08 -4.19 -5.45
N LEU A 388 33.68 -5.37 -5.50
CA LEU A 388 34.47 -5.89 -4.39
C LEU A 388 35.81 -5.14 -4.21
N GLU A 389 36.26 -4.38 -5.21
CA GLU A 389 37.49 -3.58 -5.17
C GLU A 389 37.21 -2.16 -4.67
N THR A 390 36.20 -1.51 -5.26
CA THR A 390 35.87 -0.10 -4.94
C THR A 390 34.88 0.06 -3.80
N CYS A 391 34.24 -1.04 -3.38
CA CYS A 391 33.20 -1.04 -2.36
C CYS A 391 31.98 -0.18 -2.70
N THR A 392 31.79 0.06 -4.00
CA THR A 392 30.60 0.70 -4.50
C THR A 392 29.46 -0.31 -4.46
N ALA A 393 28.37 0.04 -3.79
CA ALA A 393 27.21 -0.84 -3.75
C ALA A 393 25.96 -0.14 -4.24
N GLU A 394 25.18 -0.88 -5.01
CA GLU A 394 23.91 -0.47 -5.55
C GLU A 394 22.86 -1.44 -5.02
N ALA A 395 21.88 -0.94 -4.27
CA ALA A 395 20.67 -1.71 -4.06
C ALA A 395 20.01 -1.92 -5.42
N LEU A 396 19.69 -3.17 -5.78
CA LEU A 396 18.87 -3.45 -6.94
C LEU A 396 17.44 -3.05 -6.57
N ALA A 397 17.12 -1.76 -6.72
CA ALA A 397 15.79 -1.24 -6.47
C ALA A 397 14.78 -2.05 -7.29
N THR A 398 14.08 -2.97 -6.64
CA THR A 398 12.90 -3.59 -7.22
C THR A 398 11.91 -2.45 -7.40
N LYS A 399 11.68 -2.03 -8.65
CA LYS A 399 10.67 -1.01 -8.98
C LYS A 399 9.28 -1.52 -8.56
N THR A 400 8.91 -1.35 -7.31
CA THR A 400 7.60 -1.73 -6.80
C THR A 400 6.57 -0.70 -7.25
N LYS A 401 5.57 -1.13 -8.04
CA LYS A 401 4.52 -0.25 -8.59
C LYS A 401 3.39 -0.06 -7.59
N MET A 402 3.66 0.54 -6.43
CA MET A 402 2.68 0.75 -5.37
C MET A 402 1.35 1.35 -5.88
N GLY A 403 1.42 2.40 -6.71
CA GLY A 403 0.24 3.03 -7.30
C GLY A 403 -0.62 2.09 -8.15
N ALA A 404 0.00 1.14 -8.87
CA ALA A 404 -0.73 0.17 -9.67
C ALA A 404 -1.45 -0.87 -8.78
N PHE A 405 -0.81 -1.34 -7.71
CA PHE A 405 -1.48 -2.23 -6.75
C PHE A 405 -2.57 -1.53 -5.95
N ALA A 406 -2.40 -0.23 -5.66
CA ALA A 406 -3.45 0.60 -5.09
C ALA A 406 -4.66 0.71 -6.05
N ALA A 407 -4.40 0.99 -7.33
CA ALA A 407 -5.45 1.04 -8.36
C ALA A 407 -6.18 -0.31 -8.52
N HIS A 408 -5.45 -1.43 -8.52
CA HIS A 408 -6.04 -2.77 -8.48
C HIS A 408 -7.02 -2.92 -7.30
N GLY A 409 -6.58 -2.55 -6.09
CA GLY A 409 -7.39 -2.60 -4.88
C GLY A 409 -8.63 -1.72 -4.94
N VAL A 410 -8.53 -0.51 -5.50
CA VAL A 410 -9.66 0.41 -5.70
C VAL A 410 -10.73 -0.21 -6.62
N PHE A 411 -10.34 -0.68 -7.80
CA PHE A 411 -11.30 -1.27 -8.74
C PHE A 411 -11.90 -2.57 -8.20
N ALA A 412 -11.11 -3.41 -7.51
CA ALA A 412 -11.64 -4.59 -6.83
C ALA A 412 -12.65 -4.22 -5.74
N THR A 413 -12.41 -3.17 -4.96
CA THR A 413 -13.34 -2.68 -3.92
C THR A 413 -14.63 -2.14 -4.54
N LEU A 414 -14.54 -1.34 -5.60
CA LEU A 414 -15.72 -0.84 -6.34
C LEU A 414 -16.58 -2.00 -6.87
N ALA A 415 -15.96 -3.05 -7.40
CA ALA A 415 -16.68 -4.24 -7.86
C ALA A 415 -17.33 -5.00 -6.71
N TRP A 416 -16.52 -5.41 -5.74
CA TRP A 416 -16.88 -6.50 -4.82
C TRP A 416 -17.36 -6.04 -3.44
N ALA A 417 -16.98 -4.85 -3.00
CA ALA A 417 -17.51 -4.26 -1.77
C ALA A 417 -18.72 -3.35 -2.02
N ILE A 418 -18.86 -2.79 -3.23
CA ILE A 418 -19.92 -1.80 -3.53
C ILE A 418 -20.92 -2.35 -4.56
N CYS A 419 -20.52 -2.52 -5.82
CA CYS A 419 -21.45 -2.81 -6.92
C CYS A 419 -22.16 -4.16 -6.74
N SER A 420 -21.42 -5.22 -6.42
CA SER A 420 -21.97 -6.57 -6.22
C SER A 420 -22.93 -6.67 -5.02
N PRO A 421 -22.55 -6.22 -3.80
CA PRO A 421 -23.49 -6.18 -2.68
C PRO A 421 -24.71 -5.30 -2.95
N PHE A 422 -24.54 -4.16 -3.61
CA PHE A 422 -25.67 -3.32 -4.02
C PHE A 422 -26.61 -4.05 -4.99
N ALA A 423 -26.08 -4.73 -6.01
CA ALA A 423 -26.88 -5.50 -6.95
C ALA A 423 -27.69 -6.60 -6.23
N MET A 424 -27.08 -7.31 -5.29
CA MET A 424 -27.75 -8.35 -4.49
C MET A 424 -28.86 -7.78 -3.61
N THR A 425 -28.60 -6.65 -2.93
CA THR A 425 -29.59 -6.01 -2.05
C THR A 425 -30.80 -5.51 -2.83
N VAL A 426 -30.61 -4.92 -4.02
CA VAL A 426 -31.72 -4.53 -4.90
C VAL A 426 -32.58 -5.73 -5.29
N ALA A 427 -31.98 -6.90 -5.52
CA ALA A 427 -32.74 -8.12 -5.81
C ALA A 427 -33.50 -8.67 -4.57
N TRP A 428 -32.89 -8.62 -3.39
CA TRP A 428 -33.54 -9.02 -2.13
C TRP A 428 -34.71 -8.10 -1.74
N PHE A 429 -34.58 -6.81 -2.01
CA PHE A 429 -35.57 -5.78 -1.69
C PHE A 429 -36.31 -5.26 -2.93
N ARG A 430 -36.47 -6.12 -3.95
CA ARG A 430 -37.13 -5.77 -5.22
C ARG A 430 -38.55 -5.18 -5.08
N THR A 431 -39.23 -5.42 -3.96
CA THR A 431 -40.55 -4.85 -3.64
C THR A 431 -40.50 -3.35 -3.39
N LEU A 432 -39.35 -2.79 -3.00
CA LEU A 432 -39.16 -1.34 -2.81
C LEU A 432 -39.00 -0.60 -4.15
N VAL A 433 -38.55 -1.29 -5.20
CA VAL A 433 -38.30 -0.73 -6.54
C VAL A 433 -38.85 -1.65 -7.66
N PRO A 434 -40.16 -1.95 -7.66
CA PRO A 434 -40.75 -3.06 -8.43
C PRO A 434 -40.59 -2.95 -9.95
N SER A 435 -40.55 -1.74 -10.50
CA SER A 435 -40.42 -1.51 -11.95
C SER A 435 -38.98 -1.49 -12.43
N SER A 436 -38.03 -1.13 -11.55
CA SER A 436 -36.64 -0.82 -11.93
C SER A 436 -35.62 -1.81 -11.39
N TRP A 437 -35.98 -2.67 -10.43
CA TRP A 437 -35.04 -3.55 -9.72
C TRP A 437 -34.18 -4.39 -10.68
N ILE A 438 -34.77 -4.91 -11.76
CA ILE A 438 -34.06 -5.78 -12.69
C ILE A 438 -33.02 -5.01 -13.49
N TYR A 439 -33.33 -3.78 -13.91
CA TYR A 439 -32.40 -2.93 -14.65
C TYR A 439 -31.23 -2.50 -13.75
N ILE A 440 -31.53 -2.10 -12.51
CA ILE A 440 -30.51 -1.72 -11.52
C ILE A 440 -29.62 -2.93 -11.17
N HIS A 441 -30.21 -4.11 -10.98
CA HIS A 441 -29.49 -5.34 -10.70
C HIS A 441 -28.55 -5.72 -11.85
N VAL A 442 -29.06 -5.73 -13.09
CA VAL A 442 -28.25 -6.06 -14.27
C VAL A 442 -27.14 -5.04 -14.46
N PHE A 443 -27.45 -3.73 -14.43
CA PHE A 443 -26.47 -2.67 -14.58
C PHE A 443 -25.34 -2.77 -13.55
N SER A 444 -25.68 -2.95 -12.28
CA SER A 444 -24.69 -3.02 -11.18
C SER A 444 -23.80 -4.27 -11.30
N ASN A 445 -24.35 -5.42 -11.72
CA ASN A 445 -23.54 -6.62 -11.96
C ASN A 445 -22.62 -6.48 -13.18
N VAL A 446 -23.12 -5.87 -14.27
CA VAL A 446 -22.29 -5.58 -15.47
C VAL A 446 -21.16 -4.63 -15.11
N LEU A 447 -21.44 -3.58 -14.34
CA LEU A 447 -20.42 -2.66 -13.85
C LEU A 447 -19.39 -3.36 -12.96
N SER A 448 -19.85 -4.22 -12.04
CA SER A 448 -18.97 -5.05 -11.21
C SER A 448 -18.05 -5.97 -12.04
N PHE A 449 -18.57 -6.53 -13.13
CA PHE A 449 -17.77 -7.34 -14.06
C PHE A 449 -16.66 -6.51 -14.71
N PHE A 450 -16.96 -5.32 -15.23
CA PHE A 450 -15.95 -4.46 -15.85
C PHE A 450 -14.91 -3.96 -14.86
N PHE A 451 -15.31 -3.55 -13.65
CA PHE A 451 -14.34 -3.18 -12.61
C PHE A 451 -13.46 -4.36 -12.18
N THR A 452 -14.00 -5.58 -12.12
CA THR A 452 -13.20 -6.78 -11.87
C THR A 452 -12.17 -7.00 -12.99
N LEU A 453 -12.58 -6.82 -14.25
CA LEU A 453 -11.68 -6.95 -15.39
C LEU A 453 -10.55 -5.91 -15.35
N ILE A 454 -10.87 -4.65 -15.08
CA ILE A 454 -9.87 -3.58 -14.94
C ILE A 454 -8.92 -3.89 -13.79
N ALA A 455 -9.43 -4.30 -12.62
CA ALA A 455 -8.60 -4.67 -11.48
C ALA A 455 -7.59 -5.76 -11.85
N VAL A 456 -8.03 -6.82 -12.55
CA VAL A 456 -7.14 -7.91 -12.98
C VAL A 456 -6.12 -7.43 -14.02
N ILE A 457 -6.52 -6.63 -15.00
CA ILE A 457 -5.60 -6.06 -16.00
C ILE A 457 -4.51 -5.22 -15.33
N VAL A 458 -4.88 -4.36 -14.38
CA VAL A 458 -3.92 -3.54 -13.62
C VAL A 458 -2.97 -4.41 -12.80
N ALA A 459 -3.45 -5.47 -12.16
CA ALA A 459 -2.58 -6.39 -11.44
C ALA A 459 -1.61 -7.12 -12.39
N ILE A 460 -2.09 -7.60 -13.54
CA ILE A 460 -1.23 -8.26 -14.54
C ILE A 460 -0.17 -7.28 -15.07
N SER A 461 -0.54 -6.03 -15.38
CA SER A 461 0.41 -5.05 -15.89
C SER A 461 1.44 -4.61 -14.84
N ALA A 462 1.03 -4.47 -13.57
CA ALA A 462 1.92 -4.19 -12.47
C ALA A 462 2.92 -5.33 -12.23
N LEU A 463 2.46 -6.57 -12.40
CA LEU A 463 3.27 -7.77 -12.26
C LEU A 463 4.18 -7.99 -13.50
N SER A 464 3.71 -7.70 -14.72
CA SER A 464 4.49 -7.96 -15.95
C SER A 464 5.77 -7.15 -16.07
N VAL A 465 5.91 -6.06 -15.31
CA VAL A 465 7.12 -5.22 -15.26
C VAL A 465 8.05 -5.63 -14.11
N GLN A 466 7.57 -6.46 -13.17
CA GLN A 466 8.44 -7.05 -12.16
C GLN A 466 9.30 -8.14 -12.81
N THR A 467 10.57 -8.19 -12.44
CA THR A 467 11.56 -9.13 -13.00
C THR A 467 11.26 -10.59 -12.67
N ASN A 468 10.27 -10.87 -11.80
CA ASN A 468 9.66 -12.18 -11.61
C ASN A 468 8.23 -12.07 -11.05
N PRO A 469 7.18 -12.01 -11.89
CA PRO A 469 5.83 -12.05 -11.38
C PRO A 469 5.50 -13.47 -10.93
N ASN A 470 5.51 -13.69 -9.61
CA ASN A 470 4.99 -14.90 -8.98
C ASN A 470 3.46 -14.96 -9.14
N HIS A 471 2.98 -15.14 -10.37
CA HIS A 471 1.58 -15.36 -10.70
C HIS A 471 1.10 -16.61 -9.95
N PHE A 472 -0.03 -16.51 -9.24
CA PHE A 472 -0.66 -17.65 -8.56
C PHE A 472 0.07 -18.30 -7.37
N SER A 473 1.06 -17.62 -6.79
CA SER A 473 1.79 -18.09 -5.58
C SER A 473 1.01 -17.95 -4.26
N ASN A 474 -0.05 -17.13 -4.22
CA ASN A 474 -0.83 -16.87 -3.02
C ASN A 474 -2.30 -17.32 -3.20
N PRO A 475 -2.97 -17.84 -2.17
CA PRO A 475 -4.40 -18.11 -2.20
C PRO A 475 -5.26 -16.93 -2.71
N HIS A 476 -4.86 -15.69 -2.45
CA HIS A 476 -5.48 -14.49 -3.02
C HIS A 476 -5.56 -14.53 -4.55
N HIS A 477 -4.50 -14.95 -5.24
CA HIS A 477 -4.49 -15.02 -6.71
C HIS A 477 -5.48 -16.08 -7.22
N TRP A 478 -5.52 -17.24 -6.58
CA TRP A 478 -6.41 -18.35 -6.94
C TRP A 478 -7.88 -18.00 -6.70
N VAL A 479 -8.21 -17.45 -5.53
CA VAL A 479 -9.59 -17.04 -5.22
C VAL A 479 -10.02 -15.89 -6.14
N GLY A 480 -9.13 -14.95 -6.43
CA GLY A 480 -9.38 -13.88 -7.41
C GLY A 480 -9.70 -14.42 -8.81
N LEU A 481 -8.98 -15.43 -9.28
CA LEU A 481 -9.26 -16.08 -10.57
C LEU A 481 -10.60 -16.82 -10.57
N ILE A 482 -10.90 -17.56 -9.50
CA ILE A 482 -12.20 -18.24 -9.34
C ILE A 482 -13.34 -17.22 -9.35
N LEU A 483 -13.15 -16.07 -8.71
CA LEU A 483 -14.13 -14.97 -8.74
C LEU A 483 -14.29 -14.36 -10.13
N LEU A 484 -13.21 -14.15 -10.88
CA LEU A 484 -13.26 -13.66 -12.26
C LEU A 484 -14.07 -14.62 -13.16
N ILE A 485 -13.78 -15.92 -13.07
CA ILE A 485 -14.52 -16.95 -13.81
C ILE A 485 -15.98 -16.97 -13.36
N GLY A 486 -16.20 -16.94 -12.04
CA GLY A 486 -17.53 -16.94 -11.43
C GLY A 486 -18.39 -15.76 -11.89
N ILE A 487 -17.86 -14.53 -11.91
CA ILE A 487 -18.61 -13.35 -12.33
C ILE A 487 -18.88 -13.32 -13.83
N THR A 488 -17.93 -13.80 -14.63
CA THR A 488 -18.12 -13.98 -16.08
C THR A 488 -19.30 -14.92 -16.34
N PHE A 489 -19.28 -16.10 -15.70
CA PHE A 489 -20.35 -17.07 -15.84
C PHE A 489 -21.68 -16.54 -15.27
N GLN A 490 -21.66 -15.81 -14.14
CA GLN A 490 -22.88 -15.23 -13.55
C GLN A 490 -23.56 -14.25 -14.51
N VAL A 491 -22.80 -13.32 -15.08
CA VAL A 491 -23.33 -12.31 -16.00
C VAL A 491 -23.90 -12.96 -17.25
N MET A 492 -23.17 -13.90 -17.86
CA MET A 492 -23.66 -14.67 -19.01
C MET A 492 -24.93 -15.47 -18.68
N ASN A 493 -24.92 -16.19 -17.56
CA ASN A 493 -26.08 -16.96 -17.09
C ASN A 493 -27.28 -16.05 -16.78
N GLY A 494 -27.03 -14.80 -16.37
CA GLY A 494 -28.03 -13.74 -16.22
C GLY A 494 -28.77 -13.42 -17.51
N PHE A 495 -28.04 -13.31 -18.63
CA PHE A 495 -28.63 -13.05 -19.95
C PHE A 495 -29.33 -14.28 -20.55
N LEU A 496 -28.90 -15.49 -20.18
CA LEU A 496 -29.52 -16.75 -20.58
C LEU A 496 -30.70 -17.17 -19.68
N ARG A 497 -31.21 -16.24 -18.87
CA ARG A 497 -32.31 -16.49 -17.94
C ARG A 497 -33.55 -17.07 -18.65
N PRO A 498 -34.05 -18.26 -18.25
CA PRO A 498 -35.22 -18.87 -18.87
C PRO A 498 -36.50 -17.99 -18.79
N PRO A 499 -37.38 -18.05 -19.81
CA PRO A 499 -38.62 -17.27 -19.85
C PRO A 499 -39.56 -17.64 -18.70
N VAL A 500 -40.51 -16.76 -18.40
CA VAL A 500 -41.47 -16.98 -17.31
C VAL A 500 -42.32 -18.20 -17.66
N GLU A 501 -42.43 -19.16 -16.74
CA GLU A 501 -43.39 -20.24 -16.88
C GLU A 501 -44.80 -19.66 -16.95
N LYS A 502 -45.54 -20.02 -18.00
CA LYS A 502 -46.97 -19.72 -18.06
C LYS A 502 -47.64 -20.62 -17.01
N ARG A 503 -48.20 -20.00 -15.96
CA ARG A 503 -49.02 -20.71 -14.98
C ARG A 503 -50.26 -21.21 -15.71
N ASP A 504 -50.50 -22.52 -15.73
CA ASP A 504 -51.78 -23.08 -16.16
C ASP A 504 -52.85 -22.65 -15.12
N PRO A 505 -53.87 -21.86 -15.50
CA PRO A 505 -54.92 -21.44 -14.59
C PRO A 505 -55.67 -22.61 -13.94
N TYR A 506 -55.65 -23.79 -14.57
CA TYR A 506 -56.35 -24.99 -14.09
C TYR A 506 -55.50 -25.88 -13.17
N ALA A 507 -54.18 -25.74 -13.17
CA ALA A 507 -53.27 -26.54 -12.33
C ALA A 507 -53.22 -26.07 -10.87
N ALA A 508 -53.88 -24.95 -10.52
CA ALA A 508 -53.89 -24.41 -9.16
C ALA A 508 -54.82 -25.14 -8.18
N SER A 509 -55.57 -26.15 -8.65
CA SER A 509 -56.61 -26.79 -7.82
C SER A 509 -56.21 -28.12 -7.16
N HIS A 510 -55.14 -28.79 -7.55
CA HIS A 510 -54.73 -30.07 -6.94
C HIS A 510 -53.19 -30.14 -6.87
N TYR A 511 -52.59 -29.99 -5.68
CA TYR A 511 -51.48 -30.80 -5.13
C TYR A 511 -50.81 -30.12 -3.91
N ASP A 512 -51.04 -30.75 -2.76
CA ASP A 512 -50.18 -30.93 -1.59
C ASP A 512 -49.39 -29.77 -0.98
N MET A 513 -50.00 -29.25 0.08
CA MET A 513 -49.33 -29.03 1.36
C MET A 513 -48.86 -30.38 1.96
N GLU A 514 -47.72 -30.92 1.51
CA GLU A 514 -47.05 -31.97 2.28
C GLU A 514 -45.51 -31.78 2.31
N ASN A 515 -45.05 -31.55 3.53
CA ASN A 515 -43.70 -31.66 4.10
C ASN A 515 -42.54 -32.10 3.18
N SER A 516 -41.86 -31.13 2.58
CA SER A 516 -40.44 -31.24 2.24
C SER A 516 -39.82 -29.85 2.26
N TRP A 517 -38.91 -29.62 3.21
CA TRP A 517 -38.14 -28.38 3.35
C TRP A 517 -37.08 -28.21 2.25
N ILE A 518 -37.04 -29.12 1.27
CA ILE A 518 -36.24 -29.03 0.04
C ILE A 518 -37.10 -29.53 -1.13
N LYS A 519 -37.99 -28.69 -1.68
CA LYS A 519 -38.57 -28.97 -3.00
C LYS A 519 -37.46 -28.78 -4.05
N LEU A 520 -36.99 -29.89 -4.63
CA LEU A 520 -36.07 -29.87 -5.77
C LEU A 520 -36.70 -29.07 -6.92
N PRO A 521 -35.91 -28.34 -7.72
CA PRO A 521 -36.43 -27.53 -8.80
C PRO A 521 -37.06 -28.42 -9.88
N ASN A 522 -38.35 -28.22 -10.15
CA ASN A 522 -39.10 -29.02 -11.11
C ASN A 522 -39.15 -28.40 -12.51
N SER A 523 -38.46 -27.27 -12.72
CA SER A 523 -38.43 -26.55 -13.99
C SER A 523 -37.06 -25.91 -14.26
N PRO A 524 -36.72 -25.64 -15.54
CA PRO A 524 -35.47 -24.96 -15.89
C PRO A 524 -35.29 -23.60 -15.18
N ARG A 525 -36.38 -22.85 -14.99
CA ARG A 525 -36.33 -21.53 -14.35
C ARG A 525 -36.15 -21.62 -12.83
N GLN A 526 -36.76 -22.62 -12.18
CA GLN A 526 -36.53 -22.87 -10.74
C GLN A 526 -35.10 -23.33 -10.49
N LEU A 527 -34.57 -24.20 -11.36
CA LEU A 527 -33.18 -24.65 -11.28
C LEU A 527 -32.23 -23.47 -11.48
N TRP A 528 -32.45 -22.66 -12.52
CA TRP A 528 -31.69 -21.44 -12.77
C TRP A 528 -31.73 -20.49 -11.57
N TYR A 529 -32.89 -20.28 -10.96
CA TYR A 529 -33.01 -19.39 -9.79
C TYR A 529 -32.19 -19.90 -8.61
N LEU A 530 -32.24 -21.20 -8.33
CA LEU A 530 -31.48 -21.83 -7.26
C LEU A 530 -29.98 -21.71 -7.52
N THR A 531 -29.51 -22.10 -8.71
CA THR A 531 -28.09 -22.06 -9.06
C THR A 531 -27.54 -20.63 -9.08
N HIS A 532 -28.27 -19.69 -9.70
CA HIS A 532 -27.92 -18.27 -9.74
C HIS A 532 -27.81 -17.69 -8.31
N ARG A 533 -28.74 -18.02 -7.43
CA ARG A 533 -28.73 -17.52 -6.04
C ARG A 533 -27.59 -18.11 -5.22
N LEU A 534 -27.38 -19.43 -5.29
CA LEU A 534 -26.30 -20.08 -4.54
C LEU A 534 -24.93 -19.56 -4.98
N MET A 535 -24.71 -19.45 -6.29
CA MET A 535 -23.46 -18.95 -6.83
C MET A 535 -23.18 -17.51 -6.40
N ALA A 536 -24.19 -16.63 -6.43
CA ALA A 536 -24.04 -15.25 -5.97
C ALA A 536 -23.63 -15.17 -4.49
N VAL A 537 -24.24 -15.97 -3.61
CA VAL A 537 -23.90 -15.98 -2.18
C VAL A 537 -22.49 -16.53 -1.95
N SER A 538 -22.11 -17.61 -2.64
CA SER A 538 -20.75 -18.17 -2.56
C SER A 538 -19.69 -17.16 -3.02
N MET A 539 -19.97 -16.44 -4.12
CA MET A 539 -19.08 -15.40 -4.62
C MET A 539 -18.97 -14.21 -3.66
N LEU A 540 -20.07 -13.81 -3.01
CA LEU A 540 -20.00 -12.77 -1.98
C LEU A 540 -19.09 -13.17 -0.81
N GLY A 541 -19.12 -14.45 -0.39
CA GLY A 541 -18.20 -14.96 0.64
C GLY A 541 -16.73 -14.90 0.19
N MET A 542 -16.43 -15.36 -1.03
CA MET A 542 -15.09 -15.28 -1.61
C MET A 542 -14.62 -13.82 -1.80
N ALA A 543 -15.54 -12.92 -2.14
CA ALA A 543 -15.27 -11.50 -2.31
C ALA A 543 -14.82 -10.83 -1.01
N ILE A 544 -15.48 -11.14 0.12
CA ILE A 544 -15.06 -10.64 1.44
C ILE A 544 -13.62 -11.11 1.76
N TYR A 545 -13.35 -12.39 1.52
CA TYR A 545 -11.99 -12.93 1.65
C TYR A 545 -11.00 -12.21 0.74
N GLN A 546 -11.37 -11.92 -0.51
CA GLN A 546 -10.46 -11.26 -1.46
C GLN A 546 -10.09 -9.85 -1.07
N ILE A 547 -11.06 -9.04 -0.63
CA ILE A 547 -10.76 -7.68 -0.19
C ILE A 547 -9.90 -7.74 1.07
N GLN A 548 -10.25 -8.56 2.06
CA GLN A 548 -9.46 -8.69 3.28
C GLN A 548 -8.02 -9.17 3.02
N SER A 549 -7.85 -10.23 2.24
CA SER A 549 -6.53 -10.77 1.92
C SER A 549 -5.71 -9.79 1.09
N GLY A 550 -6.33 -9.12 0.09
CA GLY A 550 -5.66 -8.09 -0.72
C GLY A 550 -5.18 -6.91 0.12
N LEU A 551 -6.00 -6.40 1.05
CA LEU A 551 -5.61 -5.31 1.94
C LEU A 551 -4.47 -5.67 2.89
N ARG A 552 -4.38 -6.93 3.33
CA ARG A 552 -3.26 -7.42 4.15
C ARG A 552 -1.99 -7.63 3.34
N LEU A 553 -2.11 -8.14 2.11
CA LEU A 553 -0.99 -8.29 1.19
C LEU A 553 -0.42 -6.94 0.83
N PHE A 554 -1.27 -5.98 0.47
CA PHE A 554 -0.84 -4.60 0.19
C PHE A 554 -0.13 -3.97 1.40
N ALA A 555 -0.70 -4.11 2.60
CA ALA A 555 -0.07 -3.62 3.82
C ALA A 555 1.31 -4.24 4.08
N ARG A 556 1.44 -5.56 3.89
CA ARG A 556 2.70 -6.28 4.07
C ARG A 556 3.72 -5.92 3.00
N ASP A 557 3.33 -5.92 1.73
CA ASP A 557 4.23 -5.79 0.59
C ASP A 557 4.74 -4.34 0.41
N PHE A 558 4.03 -3.36 0.98
CA PHE A 558 4.41 -1.94 0.96
C PHE A 558 4.65 -1.36 2.36
N ALA A 559 4.75 -2.20 3.40
CA ALA A 559 4.94 -1.80 4.80
C ALA A 559 3.97 -0.69 5.30
N VAL A 560 2.76 -0.60 4.75
CA VAL A 560 1.74 0.38 5.18
C VAL A 560 0.79 -0.22 6.22
N THR A 561 0.16 0.65 7.01
CA THR A 561 -0.86 0.21 7.98
C THR A 561 -2.02 -0.48 7.26
N SER A 562 -2.38 -1.69 7.71
CA SER A 562 -3.50 -2.41 7.12
C SER A 562 -4.83 -1.74 7.45
N ILE A 563 -5.56 -1.32 6.41
CA ILE A 563 -6.93 -0.82 6.55
C ILE A 563 -7.99 -1.94 6.62
N ALA A 564 -7.57 -3.21 6.69
CA ALA A 564 -8.48 -4.35 6.84
C ALA A 564 -9.44 -4.25 8.05
N PRO A 565 -9.05 -3.70 9.22
CA PRO A 565 -10.00 -3.49 10.33
C PRO A 565 -11.13 -2.53 9.95
N TRP A 566 -10.84 -1.45 9.23
CA TRP A 566 -11.84 -0.50 8.75
C TRP A 566 -12.80 -1.15 7.75
N TYR A 567 -12.28 -2.01 6.87
CA TYR A 567 -13.11 -2.81 5.97
C TYR A 567 -14.10 -3.71 6.74
N TRP A 568 -13.67 -4.35 7.83
CA TRP A 568 -14.58 -5.13 8.68
C TRP A 568 -15.64 -4.26 9.37
N GLY A 569 -15.27 -3.04 9.79
CA GLY A 569 -16.23 -2.04 10.26
C GLY A 569 -17.30 -1.72 9.22
N TYR A 570 -16.89 -1.50 7.97
CA TYR A 570 -17.80 -1.29 6.85
C TYR A 570 -18.72 -2.50 6.61
N VAL A 571 -18.17 -3.72 6.55
CA VAL A 571 -18.95 -4.96 6.35
C VAL A 571 -19.98 -5.13 7.46
N GLY A 572 -19.58 -4.91 8.72
CA GLY A 572 -20.47 -5.00 9.88
C GLY A 572 -21.60 -3.97 9.82
N LEU A 573 -21.29 -2.70 9.54
CA LEU A 573 -22.28 -1.64 9.38
C LEU A 573 -23.26 -1.94 8.25
N PHE A 574 -22.74 -2.35 7.08
CA PHE A 574 -23.57 -2.70 5.93
C PHE A 574 -24.54 -3.84 6.27
N ALA A 575 -24.05 -4.92 6.90
CA ALA A 575 -24.89 -6.03 7.34
C ALA A 575 -25.97 -5.59 8.35
N ALA A 576 -25.62 -4.76 9.33
CA ALA A 576 -26.56 -4.22 10.30
C ALA A 576 -27.67 -3.39 9.63
N CYS A 577 -27.33 -2.57 8.62
CA CYS A 577 -28.30 -1.82 7.83
C CYS A 577 -29.27 -2.74 7.09
N LEU A 578 -28.79 -3.83 6.47
CA LEU A 578 -29.66 -4.78 5.76
C LEU A 578 -30.63 -5.51 6.69
N VAL A 579 -30.15 -5.92 7.86
CA VAL A 579 -30.97 -6.55 8.89
C VAL A 579 -32.04 -5.58 9.38
N SER A 580 -31.65 -4.34 9.70
CA SER A 580 -32.57 -3.29 10.16
C SER A 580 -33.64 -2.98 9.11
N LEU A 581 -33.25 -2.84 7.84
CA LEU A 581 -34.17 -2.64 6.73
C LEU A 581 -35.15 -3.81 6.58
N LYS A 582 -34.67 -5.05 6.73
CA LYS A 582 -35.52 -6.24 6.65
C LYS A 582 -36.56 -6.30 7.78
N PHE A 583 -36.14 -5.99 9.01
CA PHE A 583 -37.05 -5.90 10.16
C PHE A 583 -38.09 -4.80 9.97
N TRP A 584 -37.70 -3.64 9.45
CA TRP A 584 -38.62 -2.54 9.17
C TRP A 584 -39.70 -2.93 8.14
N ILE A 585 -39.31 -3.57 7.02
CA ILE A 585 -40.28 -4.05 6.02
C ILE A 585 -41.25 -5.06 6.63
N MET A 586 -40.74 -6.01 7.41
CA MET A 586 -41.58 -7.00 8.09
C MET A 586 -42.56 -6.34 9.07
N TYR A 587 -42.12 -5.31 9.79
CA TYR A 587 -42.97 -4.53 10.70
C TYR A 587 -44.08 -3.77 9.95
N GLU A 588 -43.77 -3.11 8.84
CA GLU A 588 -44.78 -2.42 8.02
C GLU A 588 -45.80 -3.41 7.42
N GLU A 589 -45.36 -4.57 6.94
CA GLU A 589 -46.26 -5.62 6.46
C GLU A 589 -47.18 -6.15 7.56
N TYR A 590 -46.63 -6.37 8.77
CA TYR A 590 -47.42 -6.79 9.93
C TYR A 590 -48.47 -5.73 10.31
N LYS A 591 -48.05 -4.46 10.38
CA LYS A 591 -48.93 -3.32 10.68
C LYS A 591 -50.06 -3.19 9.65
N ALA A 592 -49.75 -3.34 8.36
CA ALA A 592 -50.74 -3.29 7.29
C ALA A 592 -51.77 -4.41 7.39
N ARG A 593 -51.34 -5.65 7.69
CA ARG A 593 -52.24 -6.80 7.89
C ARG A 593 -53.19 -6.56 9.07
N ARG A 594 -52.66 -6.08 10.20
CA ARG A 594 -53.48 -5.78 11.39
C ARG A 594 -54.53 -4.70 11.12
N ASN A 595 -54.18 -3.65 10.37
CA ASN A 595 -55.13 -2.59 10.00
C ASN A 595 -56.27 -3.11 9.10
N MET A 596 -55.98 -4.05 8.18
CA MET A 596 -57.01 -4.66 7.34
C MET A 596 -57.96 -5.57 8.14
N GLU A 597 -57.44 -6.31 9.12
CA GLU A 597 -58.27 -7.14 10.02
C GLU A 597 -59.24 -6.28 10.84
N THR A 598 -58.79 -5.14 11.38
CA THR A 598 -59.68 -4.21 12.10
C THR A 598 -60.78 -3.64 11.20
N MET A 599 -60.48 -3.25 9.96
CA MET A 599 -61.49 -2.77 9.02
C MET A 599 -62.53 -3.84 8.65
N HIS A 600 -62.12 -5.11 8.54
CA HIS A 600 -63.06 -6.21 8.26
C HIS A 600 -63.98 -6.54 9.45
N ILE A 601 -63.50 -6.37 10.67
CA ILE A 601 -64.32 -6.54 11.88
C ILE A 601 -65.37 -5.42 11.97
N ASP A 602 -64.97 -4.18 11.72
CA ASP A 602 -65.89 -3.04 11.74
C ASP A 602 -66.99 -3.17 10.68
N HIS A 603 -66.65 -3.62 9.46
CA HIS A 603 -67.63 -3.82 8.38
C HIS A 603 -68.63 -4.96 8.66
N ARG A 604 -68.20 -6.04 9.34
CA ARG A 604 -69.09 -7.14 9.77
C ARG A 604 -69.99 -6.74 10.93
N SER A 605 -69.49 -5.92 11.86
CA SER A 605 -70.29 -5.38 12.96
C SER A 605 -71.39 -4.44 12.48
N ALA A 606 -71.11 -3.64 11.43
CA ALA A 606 -72.09 -2.77 10.81
C ALA A 606 -73.19 -3.55 10.06
N SER A 607 -72.84 -4.63 9.34
CA SER A 607 -73.82 -5.48 8.63
C SER A 607 -74.65 -6.40 9.54
N GLY A 608 -74.23 -6.63 10.78
CA GLY A 608 -74.95 -7.44 11.76
C GLY A 608 -76.17 -6.77 12.40
N SER A 609 -76.37 -5.45 12.19
CA SER A 609 -77.46 -4.69 12.82
C SER A 609 -78.71 -4.49 11.93
N SER A 610 -78.72 -5.02 10.70
CA SER A 610 -79.89 -4.92 9.79
C SER A 610 -80.46 -6.26 9.33
N ALA A 611 -80.35 -7.32 10.13
CA ALA A 611 -81.16 -8.53 9.92
C ALA A 611 -82.55 -8.33 10.54
N GLY A 612 -83.38 -7.54 9.88
CA GLY A 612 -84.76 -7.28 10.28
C GLY A 612 -85.56 -6.67 9.14
N GLY A 613 -85.97 -7.51 8.18
CA GLY A 613 -87.13 -7.22 7.35
C GLY A 613 -86.91 -7.19 5.84
N LEU A 614 -87.77 -7.98 5.19
CA LEU A 614 -88.40 -7.77 3.88
C LEU A 614 -87.74 -8.41 2.63
N SER A 615 -88.36 -9.54 2.29
CA SER A 615 -88.64 -10.04 0.94
C SER A 615 -88.97 -8.94 -0.07
N HIS A 616 -88.44 -9.01 -1.30
CA HIS A 616 -89.20 -9.33 -2.52
C HIS A 616 -88.33 -9.22 -3.79
N THR A 617 -88.41 -10.28 -4.62
CA THR A 617 -88.42 -10.38 -6.10
C THR A 617 -87.44 -9.63 -7.03
N ASP A 618 -86.81 -10.48 -7.86
CA ASP A 618 -86.74 -10.47 -9.33
C ASP A 618 -85.81 -9.52 -10.13
N SER A 619 -84.87 -10.21 -10.81
CA SER A 619 -84.64 -10.19 -12.27
C SER A 619 -83.67 -9.19 -12.92
N GLU A 620 -83.05 -9.74 -13.99
CA GLU A 620 -82.30 -9.13 -15.11
C GLU A 620 -80.76 -9.02 -15.07
N LEU A 621 -80.13 -10.03 -15.70
CA LEU A 621 -79.42 -9.94 -17.00
C LEU A 621 -78.40 -8.81 -17.25
N MET A 622 -77.10 -9.16 -17.23
CA MET A 622 -76.20 -9.28 -18.42
C MET A 622 -74.72 -8.98 -18.06
N PRO A 623 -73.75 -9.68 -18.68
CA PRO A 623 -72.32 -9.53 -18.41
C PRO A 623 -71.65 -8.53 -19.37
N VAL A 624 -70.70 -7.74 -18.86
CA VAL A 624 -69.80 -6.93 -19.71
C VAL A 624 -68.41 -7.56 -19.72
N SER A 625 -68.07 -8.07 -20.91
CA SER A 625 -66.77 -8.52 -21.37
C SER A 625 -65.76 -7.36 -21.39
N TYR A 626 -64.53 -7.61 -20.92
CA TYR A 626 -63.37 -6.82 -21.29
C TYR A 626 -62.36 -7.74 -21.98
N GLY A 627 -62.10 -7.44 -23.25
CA GLY A 627 -61.22 -8.19 -24.13
C GLY A 627 -59.75 -7.85 -23.95
N ASP A 628 -58.94 -8.88 -24.18
CA ASP A 628 -57.54 -8.82 -24.59
C ASP A 628 -57.36 -7.96 -25.84
N VAL A 629 -56.35 -7.09 -25.85
CA VAL A 629 -55.58 -6.79 -27.07
C VAL A 629 -54.11 -6.61 -26.70
N SER A 630 -53.32 -7.60 -27.10
CA SER A 630 -51.89 -7.50 -27.33
C SER A 630 -51.63 -7.19 -28.80
N SER A 631 -50.74 -6.23 -29.07
CA SER A 631 -49.78 -6.27 -30.18
C SER A 631 -48.64 -5.31 -29.89
#